data_AF-A0A662FGB9-F1
#
_entry.id   AF-A0A662FGB9-F1
#
_cell.length_a   1.000
_cell.length_b   1.000
_cell.length_c   1.000
_cell.angle_alpha   90.00
_cell.angle_beta   90.00
_cell.angle_gamma   90.00
#
_symmetry.space_group_name_H-M   'P 1'
#
loop_
_entity.id
_entity.type
_entity.pdbx_description
1 polymer ?
#
loop_
_entity_poly.entity_id
_entity_poly.type
_entity_poly.pdbx_seq_one_letter_code
_entity_poly.pdbx_strand_id
1 'polypeptide(L)'
;MDVFFPIGIAGMIILLGSFMFILSKKIHYPLMVFLLGFGIIIGPVTGIFNPYSFQTIIHSFVTIALIIVLFEVGYNTKLTDLKQNLIPSVWLTLLGIFFSVILCAIAAKFILHLGVLHSLLFGALLASTDLTIVAPLLEHINIIPKLKTYLELESSLNSVVAAIIAIIIINILEIGFEIEGTIKLFLTNIFVGIGLGVVFGFVILKLVQSLNIEEKPHIISIGSVILVYAIAEFFSASGILAALVIGLIFGNAKPQLPKIVYSFGGELQLILLAFVYVLLGAFLKFEFF
;
A
#
# COMPACT_ATOMS: atom_id res chain seq x y z
N MET A 1 -25.71 -16.79 0.10
CA MET A 1 -24.76 -16.48 1.20
C MET A 1 -25.32 -15.29 1.93
N ASP A 2 -25.79 -15.48 3.15
CA ASP A 2 -26.46 -14.42 3.91
C ASP A 2 -25.46 -13.30 4.23
N VAL A 3 -25.75 -12.10 3.71
CA VAL A 3 -24.92 -10.89 3.85
C VAL A 3 -24.67 -10.52 5.32
N PHE A 4 -25.51 -11.02 6.22
CA PHE A 4 -25.39 -10.85 7.67
C PHE A 4 -24.03 -11.29 8.24
N PHE A 5 -23.52 -12.45 7.82
CA PHE A 5 -22.30 -13.03 8.39
C PHE A 5 -21.04 -12.18 8.11
N PRO A 6 -20.73 -11.78 6.86
CA PRO A 6 -19.56 -10.93 6.59
C PRO A 6 -19.70 -9.53 7.20
N ILE A 7 -20.92 -8.98 7.31
CA ILE A 7 -21.16 -7.70 8.02
C ILE A 7 -20.88 -7.85 9.51
N GLY A 8 -21.30 -8.95 10.14
CA GLY A 8 -21.02 -9.22 11.55
C GLY A 8 -19.52 -9.31 11.83
N ILE A 9 -18.77 -10.00 10.97
CA ILE A 9 -17.31 -10.06 11.05
C ILE A 9 -16.67 -8.69 10.84
N ALA A 10 -17.14 -7.91 9.86
CA ALA A 10 -16.66 -6.56 9.63
C ALA A 10 -16.84 -5.66 10.86
N GLY A 11 -18.01 -5.72 11.50
CA GLY A 11 -18.25 -5.02 12.77
C GLY A 11 -17.33 -5.48 13.90
N MET A 12 -17.11 -6.80 14.02
CA MET A 12 -16.18 -7.37 15.01
C MET A 12 -14.74 -6.89 14.78
N ILE A 13 -14.26 -6.87 13.53
CA ILE A 13 -12.93 -6.39 13.17
C ILE A 13 -12.76 -4.91 13.56
N ILE A 14 -13.75 -4.06 13.30
CA ILE A 14 -13.69 -2.64 13.65
C ILE A 14 -13.62 -2.45 15.17
N LEU A 15 -14.54 -3.07 15.91
CA LEU A 15 -14.60 -2.96 17.37
C LEU A 15 -13.31 -3.44 18.04
N LEU A 16 -12.81 -4.60 17.60
CA LEU A 16 -11.57 -5.15 18.12
C LEU A 16 -10.37 -4.33 17.68
N GLY A 17 -10.35 -3.79 16.46
CA GLY A 17 -9.31 -2.86 16.01
C GLY A 17 -9.18 -1.65 16.93
N SER A 18 -10.32 -1.06 17.33
CA SER A 18 -10.34 0.04 18.30
C SER A 18 -9.83 -0.38 19.68
N PHE A 19 -10.23 -1.55 20.18
CA PHE A 19 -9.75 -2.06 21.47
C PHE A 19 -8.25 -2.36 21.45
N MET A 20 -7.77 -3.02 20.38
CA MET A 20 -6.36 -3.35 20.18
C MET A 20 -5.50 -2.09 20.02
N PHE A 21 -6.03 -1.02 19.45
CA PHE A 21 -5.32 0.27 19.39
C PHE A 21 -5.08 0.86 20.79
N ILE A 22 -6.08 0.82 21.67
CA ILE A 22 -5.92 1.26 23.06
C ILE A 22 -4.90 0.38 23.79
N LEU A 23 -4.97 -0.93 23.59
CA LEU A 23 -4.05 -1.89 24.18
C LEU A 23 -2.61 -1.67 23.68
N SER A 24 -2.44 -1.49 22.38
CA SER A 24 -1.16 -1.19 21.72
C SER A 24 -0.49 0.04 22.31
N LYS A 25 -1.25 1.13 22.53
CA LYS A 25 -0.74 2.34 23.19
C LYS A 25 -0.30 2.09 24.63
N LYS A 26 -1.03 1.24 25.37
CA LYS A 26 -0.71 0.94 26.77
C LYS A 26 0.54 0.07 26.92
N ILE A 27 0.71 -0.93 26.05
CA ILE A 27 1.83 -1.88 26.10
C ILE A 27 3.04 -1.39 25.28
N HIS A 28 2.89 -0.34 24.46
CA HIS A 28 3.91 0.22 23.57
C HIS A 28 4.40 -0.75 22.48
N TYR A 29 3.57 -1.72 22.10
CA TYR A 29 3.83 -2.62 20.97
C TYR A 29 3.06 -2.16 19.73
N PRO A 30 3.57 -2.39 18.50
CA PRO A 30 2.88 -2.03 17.27
C PRO A 30 1.50 -2.70 17.15
N LEU A 31 0.47 -1.90 16.82
CA LEU A 31 -0.92 -2.37 16.65
C LEU A 31 -1.03 -3.57 15.69
N MET A 32 -0.26 -3.54 14.61
CA MET A 32 -0.25 -4.57 13.56
C MET A 32 -0.04 -5.98 14.10
N VAL A 33 0.79 -6.13 15.15
CA VAL A 33 1.08 -7.43 15.78
C VAL A 33 -0.18 -8.01 16.43
N PHE A 34 -0.94 -7.17 17.14
CA PHE A 34 -2.19 -7.59 17.77
C PHE A 34 -3.26 -7.94 16.74
N LEU A 35 -3.40 -7.14 15.69
CA LEU A 35 -4.36 -7.38 14.61
C LEU A 35 -4.05 -8.67 13.85
N LEU A 36 -2.79 -8.91 13.51
CA LEU A 36 -2.35 -10.12 12.84
C LEU A 36 -2.60 -11.36 13.71
N GLY A 37 -2.22 -11.30 14.99
CA GLY A 37 -2.47 -12.37 15.95
C GLY A 37 -3.96 -12.69 16.10
N PHE A 38 -4.81 -11.66 16.11
CA PHE A 38 -6.25 -11.83 16.13
C PHE A 38 -6.76 -12.52 14.85
N GLY A 39 -6.30 -12.08 13.68
CA GLY A 39 -6.61 -12.72 12.39
C GLY A 39 -6.26 -14.21 12.36
N ILE A 40 -5.08 -14.56 12.89
CA ILE A 40 -4.64 -15.95 13.05
C ILE A 40 -5.60 -16.74 13.96
N ILE A 41 -6.02 -16.15 15.08
CA ILE A 41 -6.93 -16.81 16.02
C ILE A 41 -8.29 -17.07 15.37
N ILE A 42 -8.91 -16.07 14.74
CA ILE A 42 -10.25 -16.22 14.15
C ILE A 42 -10.27 -17.05 12.86
N GLY A 43 -9.16 -17.04 12.12
CA GLY A 43 -9.03 -17.74 10.86
C GLY A 43 -8.56 -19.17 11.07
N PRO A 44 -7.27 -19.45 10.87
CA PRO A 44 -6.77 -20.83 10.87
C PRO A 44 -6.88 -21.56 12.21
N VAL A 45 -6.83 -20.88 13.36
CA VAL A 45 -6.84 -21.57 14.67
C VAL A 45 -8.24 -22.02 15.08
N THR A 46 -9.24 -21.14 14.98
CA THR A 46 -10.62 -21.46 15.41
C THR A 46 -11.52 -21.88 14.25
N GLY A 47 -11.17 -21.55 13.01
CA GLY A 47 -11.99 -21.81 11.82
C GLY A 47 -13.28 -20.99 11.75
N ILE A 48 -13.48 -20.03 12.65
CA ILE A 48 -14.71 -19.21 12.73
C ILE A 48 -14.87 -18.36 11.47
N PHE A 49 -13.76 -17.84 10.95
CA PHE A 49 -13.75 -17.02 9.76
C PHE A 49 -12.88 -17.66 8.68
N ASN A 50 -13.51 -18.09 7.58
CA ASN A 50 -12.81 -18.55 6.41
C ASN A 50 -12.88 -17.48 5.31
N PRO A 51 -11.77 -16.78 5.00
CA PRO A 51 -11.75 -15.76 3.96
C PRO A 51 -12.15 -16.30 2.57
N TYR A 52 -11.85 -17.56 2.27
CA TYR A 52 -12.15 -18.16 0.97
C TYR A 52 -13.66 -18.27 0.71
N SER A 53 -14.49 -18.36 1.76
CA SER A 53 -15.95 -18.39 1.63
C SER A 53 -16.56 -17.06 1.18
N PHE A 54 -15.81 -15.96 1.29
CA PHE A 54 -16.25 -14.60 0.94
C PHE A 54 -15.31 -13.94 -0.08
N GLN A 55 -14.66 -14.75 -0.91
CA GLN A 55 -13.59 -14.32 -1.82
C GLN A 55 -13.96 -13.07 -2.64
N THR A 56 -15.17 -13.00 -3.21
CA THR A 56 -15.60 -11.84 -4.01
C THR A 56 -15.65 -10.54 -3.19
N ILE A 57 -16.29 -10.58 -2.02
CA ILE A 57 -16.44 -9.40 -1.15
C ILE A 57 -15.08 -8.96 -0.61
N ILE A 58 -14.28 -9.94 -0.16
CA ILE A 58 -12.94 -9.68 0.37
C ILE A 58 -12.02 -9.14 -0.72
N HIS A 59 -12.07 -9.70 -1.94
CA HIS A 59 -11.29 -9.21 -3.06
C HIS A 59 -11.62 -7.74 -3.36
N SER A 60 -12.91 -7.39 -3.52
CA SER A 60 -13.32 -5.99 -3.73
C SER A 60 -12.87 -5.07 -2.59
N PHE A 61 -12.99 -5.51 -1.33
CA PHE A 61 -12.53 -4.74 -0.18
C PHE A 61 -11.01 -4.52 -0.20
N VAL A 62 -10.23 -5.58 -0.45
CA VAL A 62 -8.76 -5.52 -0.52
C VAL A 62 -8.31 -4.63 -1.66
N THR A 63 -8.97 -4.67 -2.83
CA THR A 63 -8.70 -3.77 -3.95
C THR A 63 -8.91 -2.31 -3.55
N ILE A 64 -10.04 -1.97 -2.92
CA ILE A 64 -10.30 -0.61 -2.43
C ILE A 64 -9.26 -0.18 -1.39
N ALA A 65 -8.94 -1.09 -0.46
CA ALA A 65 -7.93 -0.82 0.55
C ALA A 65 -6.55 -0.55 -0.08
N LEU A 66 -6.16 -1.34 -1.07
CA LEU A 66 -4.88 -1.18 -1.79
C LEU A 66 -4.84 0.14 -2.57
N ILE A 67 -5.93 0.54 -3.23
CA ILE A 67 -6.04 1.84 -3.91
C ILE A 67 -5.77 2.98 -2.93
N ILE A 68 -6.43 2.96 -1.76
CA ILE A 68 -6.30 4.00 -0.74
C ILE A 68 -4.88 3.99 -0.15
N VAL A 69 -4.35 2.81 0.20
CA VAL A 69 -3.00 2.67 0.78
C VAL A 69 -1.94 3.17 -0.19
N LEU A 70 -2.02 2.83 -1.48
CA LEU A 70 -1.01 3.28 -2.43
C LEU A 70 -1.14 4.75 -2.82
N PHE A 71 -2.35 5.29 -2.86
CA PHE A 71 -2.54 6.73 -2.92
C PHE A 71 -1.86 7.42 -1.74
N GLU A 72 -2.00 6.86 -0.54
CA GLU A 72 -1.38 7.39 0.68
C GLU A 72 0.15 7.35 0.62
N VAL A 73 0.71 6.24 0.12
CA VAL A 73 2.15 6.07 -0.14
C VAL A 73 2.65 7.13 -1.13
N GLY A 74 1.93 7.34 -2.24
CA GLY A 74 2.24 8.39 -3.19
C GLY A 74 2.15 9.79 -2.57
N TYR A 75 1.07 10.08 -1.84
CA TYR A 75 0.83 11.38 -1.21
C TYR A 75 1.91 11.78 -0.21
N ASN A 76 2.35 10.83 0.61
CA ASN A 76 3.40 11.06 1.60
C ASN A 76 4.78 11.29 0.99
N THR A 77 4.99 10.91 -0.27
CA THR A 77 6.30 10.97 -0.91
C THR A 77 6.56 12.37 -1.42
N LYS A 78 7.46 13.10 -0.75
CA LYS A 78 7.83 14.48 -1.10
C LYS A 78 8.93 14.52 -2.16
N LEU A 79 8.57 14.90 -3.38
CA LEU A 79 9.51 15.07 -4.50
C LEU A 79 10.54 16.17 -4.26
N THR A 80 10.26 17.14 -3.39
CA THR A 80 11.23 18.16 -2.97
C THR A 80 12.37 17.57 -2.18
N ASP A 81 12.09 16.58 -1.33
CA ASP A 81 13.08 15.98 -0.45
C ASP A 81 14.02 15.10 -1.27
N LEU A 82 13.52 14.50 -2.36
CA LEU A 82 14.32 13.80 -3.37
C LEU A 82 15.29 14.72 -4.13
N LYS A 83 14.90 15.98 -4.34
CA LYS A 83 15.73 16.97 -5.06
C LYS A 83 16.74 17.68 -4.15
N GLN A 84 16.37 17.93 -2.89
CA GLN A 84 17.18 18.72 -1.94
C GLN A 84 18.19 17.86 -1.19
N ASN A 85 17.88 16.61 -0.89
CA ASN A 85 18.78 15.72 -0.15
C ASN A 85 19.57 14.86 -1.13
N LEU A 86 20.78 15.36 -1.45
CA LEU A 86 21.95 14.68 -2.00
C LEU A 86 21.63 13.46 -2.90
N ILE A 87 21.75 13.65 -4.21
CA ILE A 87 21.78 12.58 -5.25
C ILE A 87 22.47 11.27 -4.77
N PRO A 88 23.60 11.31 -4.02
CA PRO A 88 24.19 10.11 -3.41
C PRO A 88 23.24 9.27 -2.53
N SER A 89 22.39 9.89 -1.72
CA SER A 89 21.48 9.22 -0.80
C SER A 89 20.34 8.51 -1.55
N VAL A 90 19.78 9.16 -2.56
CA VAL A 90 18.77 8.51 -3.43
C VAL A 90 19.37 7.29 -4.14
N TRP A 91 20.60 7.42 -4.66
CA TRP A 91 21.28 6.31 -5.31
C TRP A 91 21.57 5.16 -4.34
N LEU A 92 22.02 5.48 -3.12
CA LEU A 92 22.25 4.49 -2.07
C LEU A 92 20.95 3.76 -1.70
N THR A 93 19.84 4.48 -1.54
CA THR A 93 18.53 3.88 -1.28
C THR A 93 18.10 2.95 -2.42
N LEU A 94 18.20 3.39 -3.68
CA LEU A 94 17.83 2.57 -4.83
C LEU A 94 18.68 1.30 -4.95
N LEU A 95 19.99 1.41 -4.72
CA LEU A 95 20.87 0.24 -4.65
C LEU A 95 20.50 -0.69 -3.50
N GLY A 96 20.24 -0.14 -2.31
CA GLY A 96 19.82 -0.90 -1.14
C GLY A 96 18.54 -1.71 -1.41
N ILE A 97 17.55 -1.09 -2.04
CA ILE A 97 16.31 -1.75 -2.44
C ILE A 97 16.58 -2.85 -3.46
N PHE A 98 17.35 -2.55 -4.51
CA PHE A 98 17.70 -3.52 -5.55
C PHE A 98 18.38 -4.77 -4.97
N PHE A 99 19.38 -4.59 -4.12
CA PHE A 99 20.04 -5.70 -3.44
C PHE A 99 19.10 -6.43 -2.49
N SER A 100 18.24 -5.71 -1.73
CA SER A 100 17.27 -6.33 -0.82
C SER A 100 16.28 -7.21 -1.56
N VAL A 101 15.72 -6.73 -2.68
CA VAL A 101 14.81 -7.51 -3.54
C VAL A 101 15.51 -8.76 -4.06
N ILE A 102 16.72 -8.62 -4.60
CA ILE A 102 17.45 -9.75 -5.19
C ILE A 102 17.84 -10.78 -4.14
N LEU A 103 18.40 -10.36 -3.01
CA LEU A 103 18.84 -11.28 -1.96
C LEU A 103 17.64 -12.01 -1.35
N CYS A 104 16.54 -11.30 -1.09
CA CYS A 104 15.31 -11.92 -0.61
C CYS A 104 14.69 -12.86 -1.65
N ALA A 105 14.73 -12.51 -2.94
CA ALA A 105 14.25 -13.37 -4.01
C ALA A 105 15.11 -14.63 -4.18
N ILE A 106 16.44 -14.51 -4.09
CA ILE A 106 17.35 -15.66 -4.10
C ILE A 106 17.04 -16.57 -2.91
N ALA A 107 16.93 -16.01 -1.71
CA ALA A 107 16.56 -16.75 -0.51
C ALA A 107 15.21 -17.46 -0.70
N ALA A 108 14.18 -16.77 -1.21
CA ALA A 108 12.87 -17.36 -1.46
C ALA A 108 12.91 -18.48 -2.51
N LYS A 109 13.71 -18.33 -3.57
CA LYS A 109 13.86 -19.36 -4.60
C LYS A 109 14.52 -20.63 -4.06
N PHE A 110 15.55 -20.49 -3.23
CA PHE A 110 16.33 -21.63 -2.76
C PHE A 110 15.83 -22.25 -1.45
N ILE A 111 15.28 -21.45 -0.54
CA ILE A 111 14.77 -21.90 0.77
C ILE A 111 13.30 -22.31 0.67
N LEU A 112 12.47 -21.50 -0.01
CA LEU A 112 11.03 -21.74 -0.12
C LEU A 112 10.65 -22.43 -1.45
N HIS A 113 11.62 -22.73 -2.31
CA HIS A 113 11.43 -23.38 -3.61
C HIS A 113 10.41 -22.68 -4.52
N LEU A 114 10.29 -21.35 -4.40
CA LEU A 114 9.35 -20.56 -5.20
C LEU A 114 9.83 -20.42 -6.66
N GLY A 115 8.87 -20.28 -7.58
CA GLY A 115 9.17 -19.89 -8.97
C GLY A 115 9.84 -18.51 -9.04
N VAL A 116 10.51 -18.20 -10.16
CA VAL A 116 11.32 -16.96 -10.29
C VAL A 116 10.50 -15.70 -10.04
N LEU A 117 9.32 -15.59 -10.66
CA LEU A 117 8.45 -14.41 -10.48
C LEU A 117 7.89 -14.30 -9.07
N HIS A 118 7.45 -15.42 -8.48
CA HIS A 118 6.97 -15.46 -7.10
C HIS A 118 8.08 -15.08 -6.11
N SER A 119 9.31 -15.50 -6.38
CA SER A 119 10.50 -15.14 -5.60
C SER A 119 10.81 -13.65 -5.68
N LEU A 120 10.77 -13.07 -6.89
CA LEU A 120 10.95 -11.63 -7.08
C LEU A 120 9.83 -10.83 -6.41
N LEU A 121 8.58 -11.29 -6.49
CA LEU A 121 7.45 -10.67 -5.79
C LEU A 121 7.68 -10.69 -4.28
N PHE A 122 8.07 -11.84 -3.74
CA PHE A 122 8.42 -11.99 -2.32
C PHE A 122 9.52 -11.00 -1.91
N GLY A 123 10.58 -10.90 -2.71
CA GLY A 123 11.66 -9.93 -2.49
C GLY A 123 11.18 -8.47 -2.54
N ALA A 124 10.32 -8.12 -3.49
CA ALA A 124 9.73 -6.78 -3.59
C ALA A 124 8.89 -6.43 -2.36
N LEU A 125 8.06 -7.37 -1.90
CA LEU A 125 7.21 -7.17 -0.72
C LEU A 125 8.02 -7.02 0.57
N LEU A 126 9.13 -7.76 0.71
CA LEU A 126 10.02 -7.66 1.89
C LEU A 126 11.00 -6.49 1.84
N ALA A 127 11.29 -5.97 0.65
CA ALA A 127 12.22 -4.84 0.53
C ALA A 127 11.67 -3.60 1.22
N SER A 128 10.35 -3.38 1.22
CA SER A 128 9.70 -2.21 1.81
C SER A 128 9.92 -2.08 3.33
N THR A 129 10.45 -0.94 3.77
CA THR A 129 10.65 -0.60 5.19
C THR A 129 9.70 0.52 5.60
N ASP A 130 8.92 0.29 6.66
CA ASP A 130 7.94 1.24 7.17
C ASP A 130 8.44 1.92 8.45
N LEU A 131 8.86 3.18 8.34
CA LEU A 131 9.30 3.98 9.48
C LEU A 131 8.14 4.27 10.44
N THR A 132 6.88 4.22 10.02
CA THR A 132 5.74 4.52 10.91
C THR A 132 5.61 3.52 12.05
N ILE A 133 6.06 2.28 11.85
CA ILE A 133 6.07 1.23 12.88
C ILE A 133 7.16 1.50 13.93
N VAL A 134 8.32 2.00 13.49
CA VAL A 134 9.51 2.18 14.35
C VAL A 134 9.60 3.61 14.91
N ALA A 135 8.94 4.59 14.27
CA ALA A 135 8.96 5.99 14.66
C ALA A 135 8.64 6.24 16.15
N PRO A 136 7.63 5.58 16.77
CA PRO A 136 7.38 5.74 18.19
C PRO A 136 8.57 5.32 19.07
N LEU A 137 9.36 4.33 18.64
CA LEU A 137 10.58 3.92 19.35
C LEU A 137 11.71 4.94 19.15
N LEU A 138 11.80 5.53 17.96
CA LEU A 138 12.79 6.56 17.62
C LEU A 138 12.57 7.87 18.39
N GLU A 139 11.34 8.19 18.77
CA GLU A 139 11.02 9.37 19.61
C GLU A 139 11.65 9.31 21.01
N HIS A 140 11.96 8.10 21.50
CA HIS A 140 12.58 7.89 22.81
C HIS A 140 14.11 7.88 22.76
N ILE A 141 14.70 8.03 21.56
CA ILE A 141 16.15 8.00 21.33
C ILE A 141 16.57 9.35 20.74
N ASN A 142 17.69 9.90 21.22
CA ASN A 142 18.18 11.19 20.75
C ASN A 142 18.85 11.05 19.37
N ILE A 143 18.06 11.12 18.30
CA ILE A 143 18.52 10.97 16.91
C ILE A 143 18.96 12.31 16.32
N ILE A 144 20.10 12.29 15.62
CA ILE A 144 20.61 13.43 14.87
C ILE A 144 19.57 13.83 13.81
N PRO A 145 19.14 15.11 13.71
CA PRO A 145 18.07 15.52 12.79
C PRO A 145 18.29 15.09 11.34
N LYS A 146 19.56 15.15 10.88
CA LYS A 146 19.96 14.70 9.55
C LYS A 146 19.71 13.20 9.32
N LEU A 147 19.97 12.36 10.32
CA LEU A 147 19.72 10.92 10.25
C LEU A 147 18.22 10.63 10.19
N LYS A 148 17.40 11.36 10.96
CA LYS A 148 15.93 11.26 10.90
C LYS A 148 15.42 11.55 9.49
N THR A 149 15.88 12.64 8.87
CA THR A 149 15.52 12.97 7.48
C THR A 149 15.95 11.90 6.49
N TYR A 150 17.13 11.28 6.66
CA TYR A 150 17.55 10.17 5.81
C TYR A 150 16.68 8.93 5.97
N LEU A 151 16.30 8.56 7.20
CA LEU A 151 15.42 7.42 7.45
C LEU A 151 14.01 7.65 6.88
N GLU A 152 13.49 8.87 7.00
CA GLU A 152 12.20 9.26 6.42
C GLU A 152 12.24 9.16 4.88
N LEU A 153 13.32 9.64 4.26
CA LEU A 153 13.54 9.53 2.83
C LEU A 153 13.68 8.08 2.37
N GLU A 154 14.51 7.30 3.07
CA GLU A 154 14.75 5.90 2.75
C GLU A 154 13.44 5.12 2.80
N SER A 155 12.68 5.24 3.89
CA SER A 155 11.39 4.56 4.05
C SER A 155 10.36 4.98 3.00
N SER A 156 10.27 6.28 2.68
CA SER A 156 9.35 6.78 1.65
C SER A 156 9.71 6.26 0.25
N LEU A 157 10.98 6.36 -0.14
CA LEU A 157 11.46 5.85 -1.43
C LEU A 157 11.28 4.34 -1.54
N ASN A 158 11.63 3.62 -0.48
CA ASN A 158 11.50 2.18 -0.43
C ASN A 158 10.05 1.73 -0.56
N SER A 159 9.13 2.38 0.15
CA SER A 159 7.69 2.09 0.05
C SER A 159 7.17 2.26 -1.38
N VAL A 160 7.54 3.35 -2.07
CA VAL A 160 7.10 3.60 -3.46
C VAL A 160 7.74 2.63 -4.44
N VAL A 161 9.06 2.47 -4.39
CA VAL A 161 9.80 1.65 -5.36
C VAL A 161 9.44 0.17 -5.19
N ALA A 162 9.37 -0.33 -3.96
CA ALA A 162 8.94 -1.69 -3.66
C ALA A 162 7.51 -1.95 -4.13
N ALA A 163 6.58 -1.02 -3.88
CA ALA A 163 5.21 -1.12 -4.37
C ALA A 163 5.16 -1.18 -5.90
N ILE A 164 5.90 -0.29 -6.60
CA ILE A 164 5.97 -0.30 -8.06
C ILE A 164 6.49 -1.64 -8.57
N ILE A 165 7.59 -2.16 -8.01
CA ILE A 165 8.15 -3.46 -8.39
C ILE A 165 7.13 -4.58 -8.15
N ALA A 166 6.46 -4.60 -7.00
CA ALA A 166 5.45 -5.61 -6.68
C ALA A 166 4.27 -5.58 -7.67
N ILE A 167 3.73 -4.39 -7.96
CA ILE A 167 2.61 -4.23 -8.90
C ILE A 167 3.03 -4.65 -10.31
N ILE A 168 4.25 -4.29 -10.72
CA ILE A 168 4.84 -4.76 -11.97
C ILE A 168 4.82 -6.29 -12.05
N ILE A 169 5.32 -6.97 -11.01
CA ILE A 169 5.40 -8.42 -11.01
C ILE A 169 4.01 -9.06 -10.96
N ILE A 170 3.06 -8.49 -10.22
CA ILE A 170 1.66 -8.94 -10.19
C ILE A 170 1.03 -8.85 -11.57
N ASN A 171 1.17 -7.71 -12.27
CA ASN A 171 0.66 -7.57 -13.64
C ASN A 171 1.28 -8.62 -14.59
N ILE A 172 2.56 -8.94 -14.43
CA ILE A 172 3.22 -9.98 -15.24
C ILE A 172 2.63 -11.38 -14.94
N LEU A 173 2.36 -11.67 -13.66
CA LEU A 173 1.75 -12.94 -13.25
C LEU A 173 0.32 -13.11 -13.79
N GLU A 174 -0.44 -12.02 -13.89
CA GLU A 174 -1.82 -12.05 -14.40
C GLU A 174 -1.91 -12.22 -15.92
N ILE A 175 -1.03 -11.58 -16.69
CA ILE A 175 -1.05 -11.65 -18.17
C ILE A 175 -0.49 -12.99 -18.68
N GLY A 176 0.42 -13.62 -17.92
CA GLY A 176 1.14 -14.84 -18.34
C GLY A 176 2.35 -14.55 -19.24
N PHE A 177 3.28 -15.49 -19.36
CA PHE A 177 4.57 -15.29 -20.05
C PHE A 177 4.52 -15.78 -21.52
N GLU A 178 4.06 -14.93 -22.45
CA GLU A 178 4.29 -15.13 -23.90
C GLU A 178 5.18 -14.02 -24.48
N ILE A 179 6.38 -14.39 -24.94
CA ILE A 179 7.57 -13.51 -25.00
C ILE A 179 7.42 -12.28 -25.93
N GLU A 180 6.67 -12.36 -27.04
CA GLU A 180 6.60 -11.24 -28.01
C GLU A 180 5.38 -10.32 -27.83
N GLY A 181 4.22 -10.85 -27.44
CA GLY A 181 3.01 -10.05 -27.20
C GLY A 181 2.93 -9.46 -25.80
N THR A 182 3.41 -10.20 -24.79
CA THR A 182 3.23 -9.86 -23.38
C THR A 182 4.07 -8.66 -22.96
N ILE A 183 5.31 -8.54 -23.44
CA ILE A 183 6.19 -7.42 -23.03
C ILE A 183 5.63 -6.09 -23.51
N LYS A 184 5.11 -6.04 -24.74
CA LYS A 184 4.50 -4.81 -25.29
C LYS A 184 3.22 -4.45 -24.55
N LEU A 185 2.34 -5.42 -24.29
CA LEU A 185 1.13 -5.22 -23.48
C LEU A 185 1.47 -4.74 -22.08
N PHE A 186 2.43 -5.40 -21.41
CA PHE A 186 2.90 -5.04 -20.08
C PHE A 186 3.44 -3.60 -20.00
N LEU A 187 4.35 -3.22 -20.91
CA LEU A 187 4.88 -1.85 -20.94
C LEU A 187 3.75 -0.85 -21.20
N THR A 188 2.82 -1.19 -22.09
CA THR A 188 1.64 -0.36 -22.36
C THR A 188 0.81 -0.19 -21.08
N ASN A 189 0.52 -1.26 -20.34
CA ASN A 189 -0.29 -1.20 -19.12
C ASN A 189 0.32 -0.29 -18.04
N ILE A 190 1.65 -0.30 -17.91
CA ILE A 190 2.37 0.55 -16.95
C ILE A 190 2.40 2.00 -17.43
N PHE A 191 2.87 2.24 -18.65
CA PHE A 191 3.03 3.61 -19.15
C PHE A 191 1.69 4.31 -19.32
N VAL A 192 0.65 3.58 -19.75
CA VAL A 192 -0.72 4.10 -19.82
C VAL A 192 -1.27 4.33 -18.40
N GLY A 193 -1.05 3.43 -17.45
CA GLY A 193 -1.50 3.63 -16.06
C GLY A 193 -0.86 4.86 -15.41
N ILE A 194 0.46 5.01 -15.56
CA ILE A 194 1.19 6.21 -15.11
C ILE A 194 0.70 7.44 -15.88
N GLY A 195 0.57 7.36 -17.20
CA GLY A 195 0.12 8.46 -18.05
C GLY A 195 -1.28 8.95 -17.67
N LEU A 196 -2.23 8.04 -17.46
CA LEU A 196 -3.58 8.35 -16.98
C LEU A 196 -3.54 8.97 -15.59
N GLY A 197 -2.76 8.41 -14.66
CA GLY A 197 -2.54 8.99 -13.34
C GLY A 197 -2.01 10.42 -13.41
N VAL A 198 -1.06 10.69 -14.32
CA VAL A 198 -0.51 12.04 -14.55
C VAL A 198 -1.56 12.97 -15.13
N VAL A 199 -2.19 12.59 -16.24
CA VAL A 199 -3.16 13.42 -16.96
C VAL A 199 -4.34 13.77 -16.05
N PHE A 200 -5.00 12.76 -15.48
CA PHE A 200 -6.15 12.98 -14.62
C PHE A 200 -5.76 13.64 -13.29
N GLY A 201 -4.60 13.31 -12.72
CA GLY A 201 -4.08 13.98 -11.54
C GLY A 201 -3.97 15.49 -11.75
N PHE A 202 -3.34 15.94 -12.85
CA PHE A 202 -3.24 17.37 -13.16
C PHE A 202 -4.58 18.02 -13.53
N VAL A 203 -5.43 17.33 -14.28
CA VAL A 203 -6.76 17.85 -14.66
C VAL A 203 -7.61 18.09 -13.42
N ILE A 204 -7.69 17.12 -12.52
CA ILE A 204 -8.47 17.21 -11.29
C ILE A 204 -7.88 18.30 -10.39
N LEU A 205 -6.56 18.34 -10.26
CA LEU A 205 -5.88 19.39 -9.49
C LEU A 205 -6.27 20.80 -9.97
N LYS A 206 -6.16 21.05 -11.28
CA LYS A 206 -6.50 22.34 -11.88
C LYS A 206 -7.98 22.65 -11.72
N LEU A 207 -8.85 21.65 -11.87
CA LEU A 207 -10.29 21.85 -11.71
C LEU A 207 -10.64 22.28 -10.29
N VAL A 208 -10.08 21.61 -9.28
CA VAL A 208 -10.32 21.97 -7.87
C VAL A 208 -9.79 23.37 -7.56
N GLN A 209 -8.59 23.68 -8.01
CA GLN A 209 -7.99 25.00 -7.82
C GLN A 209 -8.77 26.10 -8.55
N SER A 210 -9.28 25.83 -9.75
CA SER A 210 -10.05 26.80 -10.53
C SER A 210 -11.44 27.06 -9.96
N LEU A 211 -12.07 26.04 -9.36
CA LEU A 211 -13.40 26.15 -8.76
C LEU A 211 -13.36 26.65 -7.31
N ASN A 212 -12.16 26.91 -6.78
CA ASN A 212 -11.89 27.32 -5.41
C ASN A 212 -12.69 26.47 -4.39
N ILE A 213 -12.70 25.15 -4.60
CA ILE A 213 -13.48 24.23 -3.76
C ILE A 213 -12.76 24.08 -2.42
N GLU A 214 -13.17 24.89 -1.46
CA GLU A 214 -12.68 24.84 -0.08
C GLU A 214 -13.50 23.87 0.78
N GLU A 215 -14.72 23.53 0.36
CA GLU A 215 -15.59 22.61 1.08
C GLU A 215 -15.34 21.13 0.71
N LYS A 216 -15.09 20.30 1.74
CA LYS A 216 -14.93 18.83 1.64
C LYS A 216 -13.91 18.35 0.57
N PRO A 217 -12.70 18.96 0.47
CA PRO A 217 -11.69 18.58 -0.54
C PRO A 217 -11.24 17.11 -0.45
N HIS A 218 -11.46 16.47 0.70
CA HIS A 218 -11.25 15.06 0.95
C HIS A 218 -12.11 14.10 0.10
N ILE A 219 -13.38 14.44 -0.14
CA ILE A 219 -14.28 13.64 -0.99
C ILE A 219 -13.76 13.62 -2.42
N ILE A 220 -13.15 14.73 -2.85
CA ILE A 220 -12.54 14.84 -4.17
C ILE A 220 -11.32 13.93 -4.27
N SER A 221 -10.46 13.87 -3.24
CA SER A 221 -9.33 12.94 -3.20
C SER A 221 -9.77 11.48 -3.31
N ILE A 222 -10.83 11.08 -2.58
CA ILE A 222 -11.36 9.72 -2.63
C ILE A 222 -12.02 9.43 -3.99
N GLY A 223 -12.89 10.33 -4.45
CA GLY A 223 -13.60 10.16 -5.71
C GLY A 223 -12.64 10.11 -6.90
N SER A 224 -11.61 10.96 -6.91
CA SER A 224 -10.60 11.01 -7.97
C SER A 224 -9.75 9.74 -8.03
N VAL A 225 -9.26 9.24 -6.90
CA VAL A 225 -8.43 8.03 -6.90
C VAL A 225 -9.23 6.81 -7.37
N ILE A 226 -10.48 6.65 -6.91
CA ILE A 226 -11.35 5.54 -7.33
C ILE A 226 -11.72 5.67 -8.81
N LEU A 227 -12.07 6.88 -9.26
CA LEU A 227 -12.43 7.13 -10.65
C LEU A 227 -11.25 6.82 -11.59
N VAL A 228 -10.05 7.30 -11.27
CA VAL A 228 -8.91 7.10 -12.16
C VAL A 228 -8.39 5.68 -12.10
N TYR A 229 -8.49 5.00 -10.95
CA TYR A 229 -8.32 3.55 -10.90
C TYR A 229 -9.24 2.86 -11.92
N ALA A 230 -10.55 3.15 -11.88
CA ALA A 230 -11.52 2.53 -12.77
C ALA A 230 -11.28 2.87 -14.26
N ILE A 231 -10.90 4.12 -14.57
CA ILE A 231 -10.54 4.53 -15.93
C ILE A 231 -9.31 3.76 -16.41
N ALA A 232 -8.27 3.64 -15.59
CA ALA A 232 -7.07 2.90 -15.96
C ALA A 232 -7.38 1.42 -16.20
N GLU A 233 -8.14 0.76 -15.32
CA GLU A 233 -8.59 -0.62 -15.52
C GLU A 233 -9.43 -0.78 -16.80
N PHE A 234 -10.27 0.20 -17.15
CA PHE A 234 -11.03 0.21 -18.40
C PHE A 234 -10.14 0.23 -19.65
N PHE A 235 -8.98 0.88 -19.58
CA PHE A 235 -7.97 0.87 -20.64
C PHE A 235 -6.99 -0.32 -20.54
N SER A 236 -7.32 -1.34 -19.73
CA SER A 236 -6.46 -2.48 -19.40
C SER A 236 -5.09 -2.05 -18.85
N ALA A 237 -5.01 -0.87 -18.23
CA ALA A 237 -3.81 -0.34 -17.62
C ALA A 237 -3.84 -0.54 -16.10
N SER A 238 -2.69 -0.48 -15.43
CA SER A 238 -2.66 -0.70 -13.98
C SER A 238 -3.30 0.46 -13.24
N GLY A 239 -4.54 0.27 -12.76
CA GLY A 239 -5.24 1.28 -11.97
C GLY A 239 -4.59 1.51 -10.62
N ILE A 240 -3.98 0.47 -10.06
CA ILE A 240 -3.23 0.52 -8.81
C ILE A 240 -2.02 1.47 -8.94
N LEU A 241 -1.29 1.44 -10.06
CA LEU A 241 -0.22 2.41 -10.35
C LEU A 241 -0.77 3.82 -10.60
N ALA A 242 -1.90 3.95 -11.30
CA ALA A 242 -2.52 5.24 -11.55
C ALA A 242 -2.92 5.94 -10.22
N ALA A 243 -3.44 5.18 -9.25
CA ALA A 243 -3.76 5.66 -7.91
C ALA A 243 -2.53 6.17 -7.14
N LEU A 244 -1.41 5.43 -7.20
CA LEU A 244 -0.13 5.85 -6.61
C LEU A 244 0.37 7.17 -7.22
N VAL A 245 0.27 7.32 -8.55
CA VAL A 245 0.70 8.52 -9.27
C VAL A 245 -0.16 9.73 -8.93
N ILE A 246 -1.47 9.56 -8.78
CA ILE A 246 -2.35 10.64 -8.32
C ILE A 246 -1.99 11.08 -6.91
N GLY A 247 -1.73 10.11 -6.02
CA GLY A 247 -1.22 10.39 -4.68
C GLY A 247 0.01 11.29 -4.74
N LEU A 248 1.01 10.91 -5.54
CA LEU A 248 2.23 11.71 -5.76
C LEU A 248 1.92 13.14 -6.22
N ILE A 249 1.01 13.32 -7.18
CA ILE A 249 0.67 14.65 -7.69
C ILE A 249 -0.01 15.50 -6.61
N PHE A 250 -0.99 14.93 -5.91
CA PHE A 250 -1.77 15.67 -4.91
C PHE A 250 -0.93 16.07 -3.70
N GLY A 251 -0.04 15.19 -3.25
CA GLY A 251 0.88 15.46 -2.14
C GLY A 251 1.97 16.49 -2.47
N ASN A 252 2.29 16.67 -3.75
CA ASN A 252 3.34 17.60 -4.19
C ASN A 252 2.81 18.89 -4.84
N ALA A 253 1.49 19.08 -4.89
CA ALA A 253 0.88 20.28 -5.43
C ALA A 253 0.99 21.48 -4.49
N LYS A 254 0.83 22.68 -5.05
CA LYS A 254 0.76 23.95 -4.30
C LYS A 254 -0.46 24.75 -4.77
N PRO A 255 -1.50 24.94 -3.92
CA PRO A 255 -1.72 24.30 -2.62
C PRO A 255 -1.89 22.78 -2.73
N GLN A 256 -1.55 22.05 -1.67
CA GLN A 256 -1.76 20.60 -1.59
C GLN A 256 -3.26 20.30 -1.50
N LEU A 257 -3.72 19.36 -2.31
CA LEU A 257 -5.01 18.71 -2.02
C LEU A 257 -4.86 17.90 -0.73
N PRO A 258 -5.90 17.75 0.08
CA PRO A 258 -5.74 17.06 1.33
C PRO A 258 -5.71 15.54 1.14
N LYS A 259 -4.94 14.92 2.03
CA LYS A 259 -4.83 13.47 2.18
C LYS A 259 -6.17 12.83 2.57
N ILE A 260 -6.45 11.62 2.08
CA ILE A 260 -7.68 10.86 2.36
C ILE A 260 -7.77 10.44 3.83
N VAL A 261 -6.66 10.02 4.42
CA VAL A 261 -6.66 9.52 5.81
C VAL A 261 -6.79 10.65 6.83
N TYR A 262 -6.18 11.80 6.56
CA TYR A 262 -6.27 12.97 7.45
C TYR A 262 -7.69 13.55 7.49
N SER A 263 -8.48 13.29 6.44
CA SER A 263 -9.91 13.64 6.33
C SER A 263 -10.80 13.07 7.42
N PHE A 264 -10.40 11.91 7.96
CA PHE A 264 -11.15 11.16 8.96
C PHE A 264 -10.41 11.13 10.30
N GLY A 265 -9.52 12.08 10.57
CA GLY A 265 -8.77 12.11 11.83
C GLY A 265 -7.87 10.90 12.07
N GLY A 266 -7.48 10.16 11.01
CA GLY A 266 -6.73 8.91 11.12
C GLY A 266 -7.59 7.66 11.41
N GLU A 267 -8.90 7.82 11.64
CA GLU A 267 -9.81 6.72 11.95
C GLU A 267 -9.97 5.76 10.77
N LEU A 268 -10.03 6.29 9.54
CA LEU A 268 -10.10 5.47 8.32
C LEU A 268 -8.84 4.60 8.15
N GLN A 269 -7.67 5.10 8.53
CA GLN A 269 -6.44 4.30 8.51
C GLN A 269 -6.47 3.20 9.55
N LEU A 270 -7.01 3.46 10.75
CA LEU A 270 -7.20 2.42 11.76
C LEU A 270 -8.14 1.32 11.24
N ILE A 271 -9.25 1.69 10.60
CA ILE A 271 -10.19 0.74 10.00
C ILE A 271 -9.51 -0.07 8.90
N LEU A 272 -8.85 0.58 7.93
CA LEU A 272 -8.13 -0.13 6.86
C LEU A 272 -7.08 -1.08 7.42
N LEU A 273 -6.29 -0.64 8.39
CA LEU A 273 -5.25 -1.45 9.02
C LEU A 273 -5.85 -2.66 9.73
N ALA A 274 -6.94 -2.46 10.49
CA ALA A 274 -7.65 -3.53 11.15
C ALA A 274 -8.10 -4.61 10.16
N PHE A 275 -8.77 -4.21 9.07
CA PHE A 275 -9.18 -5.19 8.06
C PHE A 275 -8.00 -5.85 7.36
N VAL A 276 -7.03 -5.08 6.86
CA VAL A 276 -5.90 -5.64 6.09
C VAL A 276 -5.10 -6.63 6.93
N TYR A 277 -4.74 -6.31 8.17
CA TYR A 277 -3.92 -7.19 9.02
C TYR A 277 -4.70 -8.37 9.59
N VAL A 278 -5.99 -8.19 9.92
CA VAL A 278 -6.82 -9.32 10.37
C VAL A 278 -7.09 -10.28 9.21
N LEU A 279 -7.40 -9.76 8.02
CA LEU A 279 -7.56 -10.59 6.81
C LEU A 279 -6.25 -11.31 6.49
N LEU A 280 -5.11 -10.63 6.53
CA LEU A 280 -3.79 -11.22 6.32
C LEU A 280 -3.55 -12.41 7.26
N GLY A 281 -3.83 -12.23 8.56
CA GLY A 281 -3.70 -13.29 9.56
C GLY A 281 -4.68 -14.45 9.30
N ALA A 282 -5.90 -14.15 8.85
CA ALA A 282 -6.91 -15.16 8.56
C ALA A 282 -6.64 -15.95 7.27
N PHE A 283 -5.91 -15.37 6.32
CA PHE A 283 -5.47 -16.05 5.09
C PHE A 283 -4.31 -17.03 5.30
N LEU A 284 -3.62 -16.97 6.45
CA LEU A 284 -2.55 -17.91 6.76
C LEU A 284 -3.10 -19.33 6.87
N LYS A 285 -2.41 -20.28 6.24
CA LYS A 285 -2.65 -21.71 6.43
C LYS A 285 -1.48 -22.28 7.19
N PHE A 286 -1.75 -22.86 8.36
CA PHE A 286 -0.77 -23.71 9.02
C PHE A 286 -0.95 -25.11 8.49
N GLU A 287 -0.07 -25.52 7.57
CA GLU A 287 0.18 -26.94 7.38
C GLU A 287 1.04 -27.36 8.58
N PHE A 288 0.39 -27.97 9.57
CA PHE A 288 1.13 -28.73 10.58
C PHE A 288 1.78 -29.90 9.83
N PHE A 289 3.12 -29.87 9.77
CA PHE A 289 3.95 -30.94 9.23
C PHE A 289 3.56 -32.32 9.77
#